data_AF-A0A1M4PQU5-F1
#
_entry.id   AF-A0A1M4PQU5-F1
#
_cell.length_a   1.000
_cell.length_b   1.000
_cell.length_c   1.000
_cell.angle_alpha   90.00
_cell.angle_beta   90.00
_cell.angle_gamma   90.00
#
_symmetry.space_group_name_H-M   'P 1'
#
loop_
_entity.id
_entity.type
_entity.pdbx_description
1 polymer ?
#
loop_
_entity_poly.entity_id
_entity_poly.type
_entity_poly.pdbx_seq_one_letter_code
_entity_poly.pdbx_strand_id
1 'polypeptide(L)'
;MTQKEITRLRVINQTVDKVITIREAAEILSLSERQVLRLKKGVVEEGPAFIIHKNRGRKPKHAISDGTRDLIIKLKQTKYKEANFNHFQELIEEHENIQVSYPTVYRILTEAGIKSPKKHRKRKTHHRRKRKPTKRHVSAN
;
A
#
# COMPACT_ATOMS: atom_id res chain seq x y z
N MET A 1 8.45 7.89 -14.97
CA MET A 1 7.98 6.63 -15.59
C MET A 1 8.57 5.45 -14.85
N THR A 2 7.86 4.32 -14.78
CA THR A 2 8.46 3.07 -14.27
C THR A 2 9.29 2.39 -15.35
N GLN A 3 10.19 1.49 -14.97
CA GLN A 3 10.99 0.73 -15.95
C GLN A 3 10.10 -0.01 -16.97
N LYS A 4 8.96 -0.55 -16.53
CA LYS A 4 7.99 -1.20 -17.42
C LYS A 4 7.38 -0.24 -18.43
N GLU A 5 7.09 0.99 -18.04
CA GLU A 5 6.58 2.03 -18.95
C GLU A 5 7.65 2.45 -19.97
N ILE A 6 8.91 2.56 -19.55
CA ILE A 6 10.02 2.88 -20.45
C ILE A 6 10.22 1.78 -21.49
N THR A 7 10.29 0.51 -21.07
CA THR A 7 10.41 -0.62 -21.99
C THR A 7 9.23 -0.69 -22.95
N ARG A 8 8.01 -0.47 -22.45
CA ARG A 8 6.80 -0.45 -23.30
C ARG A 8 6.86 0.65 -24.35
N LEU A 9 7.26 1.87 -23.96
CA LEU A 9 7.40 2.97 -24.90
C LEU A 9 8.43 2.65 -26.00
N ARG A 10 9.59 2.09 -25.62
CA ARG A 10 10.62 1.70 -26.58
C ARG A 10 10.10 0.71 -27.63
N VAL A 11 9.45 -0.37 -27.18
CA VAL A 11 8.93 -1.41 -28.09
C VAL A 11 7.85 -0.84 -29.00
N ILE A 12 6.94 0.00 -28.46
CA ILE A 12 5.90 0.64 -29.28
C ILE A 12 6.50 1.60 -30.30
N ASN A 13 7.52 2.37 -29.96
CA ASN A 13 8.23 3.23 -30.92
C ASN A 13 8.85 2.39 -32.04
N GLN A 14 9.50 1.26 -31.73
CA GLN A 14 10.00 0.33 -32.75
C GLN A 14 8.88 -0.23 -33.66
N THR A 15 7.67 -0.43 -33.12
CA THR A 15 6.49 -0.83 -33.92
C THR A 15 5.92 0.31 -34.78
N VAL A 16 6.10 1.57 -34.36
CA VAL A 16 5.75 2.76 -35.14
C VAL A 16 6.73 2.93 -36.30
N ASP A 17 8.03 2.79 -36.02
CA ASP A 17 9.13 2.89 -36.97
C ASP A 17 9.20 1.70 -37.95
N LYS A 18 8.29 0.73 -37.81
CA LYS A 18 8.20 -0.50 -38.60
C LYS A 18 9.47 -1.39 -38.51
N VAL A 19 10.26 -1.24 -37.46
CA VAL A 19 11.43 -2.07 -37.17
C VAL A 19 11.00 -3.48 -36.72
N ILE A 20 9.88 -3.56 -36.00
CA ILE A 20 9.27 -4.82 -35.55
C ILE A 20 7.79 -4.87 -35.92
N THR A 21 7.27 -6.08 -36.09
CA THR A 21 5.84 -6.31 -36.37
C THR A 21 4.99 -6.18 -35.10
N ILE A 22 3.67 -6.05 -35.29
CA ILE A 22 2.72 -6.00 -34.17
C ILE A 22 2.75 -7.30 -33.36
N ARG A 23 2.93 -8.45 -34.03
CA ARG A 23 3.01 -9.77 -33.41
C ARG A 23 4.26 -9.92 -32.55
N GLU A 24 5.42 -9.50 -33.07
CA GLU A 24 6.68 -9.50 -32.31
C GLU A 24 6.58 -8.59 -31.07
N ALA A 25 6.01 -7.40 -31.23
CA ALA A 25 5.79 -6.49 -30.10
C ALA A 25 4.84 -7.07 -29.05
N ALA A 26 3.81 -7.82 -29.48
CA ALA A 26 2.89 -8.51 -28.60
C ALA A 26 3.58 -9.61 -27.78
N GLU A 27 4.46 -10.39 -28.41
CA GLU A 27 5.28 -11.41 -27.76
C GLU A 27 6.26 -10.78 -26.75
N ILE A 28 7.01 -9.74 -27.15
CA ILE A 28 7.99 -9.04 -26.29
C ILE A 28 7.32 -8.43 -25.05
N LEU A 29 6.14 -7.83 -25.21
CA LEU A 29 5.42 -7.18 -24.11
C LEU A 29 4.49 -8.11 -23.33
N SER A 30 4.33 -9.35 -23.80
CA SER A 30 3.33 -10.30 -23.30
C SER A 30 1.92 -9.69 -23.26
N LEU A 31 1.53 -9.02 -24.36
CA LEU A 31 0.23 -8.38 -24.55
C LEU A 31 -0.47 -8.97 -25.77
N SER A 32 -1.77 -8.70 -25.93
CA SER A 32 -2.44 -9.05 -27.18
C SER A 32 -2.13 -8.04 -28.29
N GLU A 33 -2.20 -8.47 -29.55
CA GLU A 33 -2.01 -7.59 -30.71
C GLU A 33 -2.95 -6.38 -30.68
N ARG A 34 -4.19 -6.57 -30.23
CA ARG A 34 -5.17 -5.48 -30.04
C ARG A 34 -4.68 -4.43 -29.04
N GLN A 35 -4.03 -4.86 -27.96
CA GLN A 35 -3.45 -3.94 -26.97
C GLN A 35 -2.25 -3.19 -27.55
N VAL A 36 -1.40 -3.87 -28.33
CA VAL A 36 -0.28 -3.23 -29.04
C VAL A 36 -0.78 -2.18 -30.02
N LEU A 37 -1.80 -2.50 -30.83
CA LEU A 37 -2.44 -1.56 -31.75
C LEU A 37 -3.02 -0.34 -31.03
N ARG A 38 -3.71 -0.54 -29.89
CA ARG A 38 -4.22 0.55 -29.06
C ARG A 38 -3.09 1.44 -28.54
N LEU A 39 -2.00 0.83 -28.05
CA LEU A 39 -0.83 1.57 -27.54
C LEU A 39 -0.13 2.34 -28.67
N LYS A 40 0.05 1.72 -29.84
CA LYS A 40 0.59 2.35 -31.04
C LYS A 40 -0.22 3.57 -31.42
N LYS A 41 -1.54 3.43 -31.56
CA LYS A 41 -2.44 4.55 -31.87
C LYS A 41 -2.30 5.68 -30.84
N GLY A 42 -2.38 5.35 -29.55
CA GLY A 42 -2.27 6.35 -28.49
C GLY A 42 -0.90 7.04 -28.41
N VAL A 43 0.20 6.34 -28.70
CA VAL A 43 1.53 6.96 -28.76
C VAL A 43 1.69 7.86 -29.99
N VAL A 44 1.05 7.53 -31.11
CA VAL A 44 1.05 8.41 -32.29
C VAL A 44 0.25 9.70 -32.03
N GLU A 45 -0.87 9.61 -31.30
CA GLU A 45 -1.76 10.76 -31.03
C GLU A 45 -1.30 11.62 -29.84
N GLU A 46 -0.94 11.00 -28.71
CA GLU A 46 -0.64 11.68 -27.44
C GLU A 46 0.85 11.57 -27.03
N GLY A 47 1.68 10.87 -27.82
CA GLY A 47 3.10 10.69 -27.53
C GLY A 47 3.38 9.78 -26.31
N PRO A 48 4.57 9.93 -25.67
CA PRO A 48 4.97 9.16 -24.50
C PRO A 48 4.00 9.23 -23.32
N ALA A 49 3.20 10.30 -23.22
CA ALA A 49 2.24 10.50 -22.15
C ALA A 49 1.17 9.40 -22.10
N PHE A 50 0.80 8.81 -23.25
CA PHE A 50 -0.19 7.74 -23.32
C PHE A 50 0.22 6.47 -22.56
N ILE A 51 1.52 6.20 -22.49
CA ILE A 51 2.07 5.01 -21.81
C ILE A 51 2.06 5.18 -20.29
N ILE A 52 2.09 6.42 -19.81
CA ILE A 52 2.06 6.71 -18.38
C ILE A 52 0.71 6.26 -17.81
N HIS A 53 0.75 5.55 -16.68
CA HIS A 53 -0.48 5.15 -16.00
C HIS A 53 -1.38 6.37 -15.73
N LYS A 54 -2.60 6.41 -16.31
CA LYS A 54 -3.49 7.58 -16.28
C LYS A 54 -3.97 7.99 -14.88
N ASN A 55 -3.97 7.07 -13.90
CA ASN A 55 -4.26 7.42 -12.50
C ASN A 55 -3.05 7.92 -11.71
N ARG A 56 -1.85 8.02 -12.32
CA ARG A 56 -0.67 8.54 -11.63
C ARG A 56 -0.90 10.00 -11.27
N GLY A 57 -0.65 10.36 -10.02
CA GLY A 57 -0.82 11.72 -9.51
C GLY A 57 -2.28 12.12 -9.23
N ARG A 58 -3.26 11.25 -9.54
CA ARG A 58 -4.67 11.53 -9.25
C ARG A 58 -5.05 11.03 -7.86
N LYS A 59 -5.64 11.89 -7.04
CA LYS A 59 -6.27 11.48 -5.77
C LYS A 59 -7.55 10.66 -6.07
N PRO A 60 -7.72 9.47 -5.46
CA PRO A 60 -8.96 8.70 -5.59
C PRO A 60 -10.19 9.52 -5.15
N LYS A 61 -11.36 9.29 -5.76
CA LYS A 61 -12.60 9.99 -5.38
C LYS A 61 -13.01 9.77 -3.92
N HIS A 62 -12.70 8.59 -3.39
CA HIS A 62 -12.99 8.20 -2.00
C HIS A 62 -11.81 8.51 -1.04
N ALA A 63 -10.82 9.28 -1.50
CA ALA A 63 -9.77 9.74 -0.60
C ALA A 63 -10.35 10.77 0.37
N ILE A 64 -9.91 10.67 1.63
CA ILE A 64 -10.22 11.69 2.63
C ILE A 64 -9.62 13.02 2.21
N SER A 65 -10.37 14.10 2.41
CA SER A 65 -9.89 15.45 2.12
C SER A 65 -8.65 15.79 2.95
N ASP A 66 -7.75 16.61 2.40
CA ASP A 66 -6.56 17.03 3.15
C ASP A 66 -6.96 17.81 4.42
N GLY A 67 -8.05 18.60 4.37
CA GLY A 67 -8.57 19.32 5.54
C GLY A 67 -9.01 18.39 6.68
N THR A 68 -9.73 17.30 6.37
CA THR A 68 -10.11 16.30 7.37
C THR A 68 -8.88 15.58 7.93
N ARG A 69 -7.89 15.28 7.07
CA ARG A 69 -6.64 14.66 7.48
C ARG A 69 -5.87 15.55 8.48
N ASP A 70 -5.74 16.83 8.18
CA ASP A 70 -5.04 17.80 9.04
C ASP A 70 -5.79 18.01 10.35
N LEU A 71 -7.12 18.03 10.32
CA LEU A 71 -7.96 18.09 11.52
C LEU A 71 -7.73 16.89 12.44
N ILE A 72 -7.70 15.66 11.90
CA ILE A 72 -7.41 14.44 12.67
C ILE A 72 -6.03 14.53 13.35
N ILE A 73 -5.00 15.00 12.63
CA ILE A 73 -3.64 15.17 13.18
C ILE A 73 -3.66 16.21 14.32
N LYS A 74 -4.30 17.35 14.10
CA LYS A 74 -4.41 18.43 15.08
C LYS A 74 -5.10 17.95 16.35
N LEU A 75 -6.27 17.32 16.23
CA LEU A 75 -7.03 16.78 17.36
C LEU A 75 -6.23 15.76 18.18
N LYS A 76 -5.45 14.91 17.50
CA LYS A 76 -4.59 13.94 18.17
C LYS A 76 -3.48 14.60 18.98
N GLN A 77 -2.94 15.73 18.51
CA GLN A 77 -1.84 16.44 19.17
C GLN A 77 -2.31 17.35 20.31
N THR A 78 -3.49 17.96 20.18
CA THR A 78 -4.00 18.95 21.15
C THR A 78 -4.94 18.33 22.19
N LYS A 79 -6.08 17.78 21.75
CA LYS A 79 -7.19 17.39 22.62
C LYS A 79 -7.07 15.95 23.12
N TYR A 80 -6.58 15.04 22.27
CA TYR A 80 -6.61 13.60 22.53
C TYR A 80 -5.23 12.96 22.60
N LYS A 81 -4.24 13.67 23.15
CA LYS A 81 -2.83 13.24 23.18
C LYS A 81 -2.60 11.88 23.84
N GLU A 82 -3.33 11.59 24.92
CA GLU A 82 -3.17 10.36 25.71
C GLU A 82 -3.98 9.16 25.19
N ALA A 83 -4.95 9.39 24.30
CA ALA A 83 -5.77 8.31 23.75
C ALA A 83 -4.92 7.38 22.87
N ASN A 84 -5.13 6.06 22.98
CA ASN A 84 -4.60 5.12 21.98
C ASN A 84 -5.34 5.33 20.65
N PHE A 85 -4.84 4.78 19.53
CA PHE A 85 -5.44 5.04 18.21
C PHE A 85 -6.85 4.47 18.05
N ASN A 86 -7.19 3.38 18.73
CA ASN A 86 -8.54 2.82 18.66
C ASN A 86 -9.54 3.73 19.38
N HIS A 87 -9.22 4.08 20.62
CA HIS A 87 -10.02 4.99 21.43
C HIS A 87 -10.09 6.39 20.81
N PHE A 88 -9.02 6.86 20.18
CA PHE A 88 -9.05 8.12 19.45
C PHE A 88 -10.02 8.10 18.27
N GLN A 89 -10.14 6.97 17.56
CA GLN A 89 -11.12 6.83 16.48
C GLN A 89 -12.55 6.91 17.02
N GLU A 90 -12.85 6.25 18.14
CA GLU A 90 -14.14 6.35 18.84
C GLU A 90 -14.43 7.82 19.24
N LEU A 91 -13.46 8.52 19.82
CA LEU A 91 -13.63 9.89 20.31
C LEU A 91 -13.90 10.92 19.19
N ILE A 92 -13.24 10.79 18.03
CA ILE A 92 -13.48 11.71 16.90
C ILE A 92 -14.79 11.40 16.18
N GLU A 93 -15.25 10.15 16.23
CA GLU A 93 -16.56 9.75 15.72
C GLU A 93 -17.67 10.36 16.58
N GLU A 94 -17.55 10.26 17.90
CA GLU A 94 -18.55 10.74 18.87
C GLU A 94 -18.57 12.25 19.03
N HIS A 95 -17.40 12.89 19.23
CA HIS A 95 -17.34 14.30 19.64
C HIS A 95 -17.11 15.28 18.49
N GLU A 96 -16.56 14.82 17.37
CA GLU A 96 -16.18 15.66 16.24
C GLU A 96 -16.96 15.30 14.96
N ASN A 97 -17.82 14.27 15.02
CA ASN A 97 -18.62 13.73 13.92
C ASN A 97 -17.78 13.34 12.68
N ILE A 98 -16.53 12.90 12.90
CA ILE A 98 -15.61 12.48 11.85
C ILE A 98 -15.69 10.96 11.70
N GLN A 99 -16.46 10.52 10.71
CA GLN A 99 -16.71 9.11 10.42
C GLN A 99 -15.56 8.52 9.60
N VAL A 100 -14.57 7.91 10.27
CA VAL A 100 -13.38 7.31 9.63
C VAL A 100 -13.05 5.96 10.21
N SER A 101 -12.69 5.02 9.35
CA SER A 101 -12.27 3.68 9.78
C SER A 101 -10.92 3.71 10.51
N TYR A 102 -10.73 2.81 11.48
CA TYR A 102 -9.48 2.66 12.21
C TYR A 102 -8.22 2.56 11.32
N PRO A 103 -8.19 1.76 10.22
CA PRO A 103 -7.02 1.70 9.34
C PRO A 103 -6.66 3.06 8.74
N THR A 104 -7.66 3.91 8.50
CA THR A 104 -7.45 5.25 7.95
C THR A 104 -6.83 6.17 8.98
N VAL A 105 -7.37 6.18 10.21
CA VAL A 105 -6.79 6.92 11.34
C VAL A 105 -5.35 6.46 11.60
N TYR A 106 -5.12 5.15 11.65
CA TYR A 106 -3.80 4.56 11.81
C TYR A 106 -2.83 5.05 10.73
N ARG A 107 -3.21 4.96 9.45
CA ARG A 107 -2.36 5.42 8.33
C ARG A 107 -2.06 6.91 8.43
N ILE A 108 -3.06 7.75 8.67
CA ILE A 108 -2.89 9.21 8.79
C ILE A 108 -1.90 9.54 9.91
N LEU A 109 -2.11 8.97 11.10
CA LEU A 109 -1.27 9.27 12.26
C LEU A 109 0.15 8.71 12.11
N THR A 110 0.32 7.53 11.54
CA THR A 110 1.64 6.93 11.29
C THR A 110 2.42 7.66 10.20
N GLU A 111 1.77 8.08 9.11
CA GLU A 111 2.37 8.94 8.08
C GLU A 111 2.78 10.31 8.66
N ALA A 112 2.05 10.82 9.65
CA ALA A 112 2.41 12.03 10.41
C ALA A 112 3.48 11.79 11.50
N GLY A 113 4.02 10.56 11.62
CA GLY A 113 5.04 10.22 12.61
C GLY A 113 4.54 10.10 14.05
N ILE A 114 3.23 10.19 14.28
CA ILE A 114 2.63 10.07 15.61
C ILE A 114 2.62 8.60 16.02
N LYS A 115 3.04 8.32 17.25
CA LYS A 115 3.03 6.98 17.84
C LYS A 115 1.93 6.87 18.89
N SER A 116 1.27 5.72 18.94
CA SER A 116 0.29 5.44 20.01
C SER A 116 1.01 5.42 21.37
N PRO A 117 0.54 6.18 22.37
CA PRO A 117 1.17 6.25 23.70
C PRO A 117 1.25 4.87 24.38
N LYS A 118 0.22 4.04 24.18
CA LYS A 118 0.10 2.71 24.78
C LYS A 118 0.44 1.63 23.75
N LYS A 119 1.73 1.46 23.45
CA LYS A 119 2.18 0.33 22.64
C LYS A 119 2.12 -0.96 23.48
N HIS A 120 1.57 -2.03 22.91
CA HIS A 120 1.58 -3.33 23.57
C HIS A 120 3.02 -3.74 23.90
N ARG A 121 3.26 -4.09 25.17
CA ARG A 121 4.54 -4.67 25.61
C ARG A 121 4.75 -5.98 24.85
N LYS A 122 5.95 -6.21 24.32
CA LYS A 122 6.32 -7.51 23.72
C LYS A 122 6.02 -8.61 24.75
N ARG A 123 5.33 -9.66 24.32
CA ARG A 123 5.10 -10.85 25.17
C ARG A 123 6.46 -11.40 25.58
N LYS A 124 6.65 -11.64 26.87
CA LYS A 124 7.83 -12.35 27.36
C LYS A 124 7.67 -13.82 27.00
N THR A 125 8.62 -14.37 26.27
CA THR A 125 8.67 -15.82 26.03
C THR A 125 9.11 -16.49 27.32
N HIS A 126 8.25 -17.34 27.90
CA HIS A 126 8.62 -18.15 29.05
C HIS A 126 9.40 -19.38 28.57
N HIS A 127 10.59 -19.62 29.13
CA HIS A 127 11.30 -20.87 28.89
C HIS A 127 10.54 -22.03 29.51
N ARG A 128 10.41 -23.13 28.78
CA ARG A 128 9.87 -24.38 29.31
C ARG A 128 10.81 -24.91 30.40
N ARG A 129 10.28 -25.24 31.58
CA ARG A 129 11.06 -25.86 32.66
C ARG A 129 11.62 -27.20 32.16
N LYS A 130 12.85 -27.55 32.56
CA LYS A 130 13.42 -28.89 32.32
C LYS A 130 12.48 -29.97 32.88
N ARG A 131 12.22 -31.01 32.08
CA ARG A 131 11.37 -32.15 32.49
C ARG A 131 12.05 -32.85 33.67
N LYS A 132 11.30 -33.18 34.73
CA LYS A 132 11.82 -34.01 35.82
C LYS A 132 12.23 -35.37 35.24
N PRO A 133 13.39 -35.92 35.61
CA PRO A 133 13.77 -37.26 35.19
C PRO A 133 12.74 -38.26 35.74
N THR A 134 12.19 -39.09 34.86
CA THR A 134 11.35 -40.22 35.25
C THR A 134 12.26 -41.29 35.85
N LYS A 135 12.03 -41.69 37.11
CA LYS A 135 12.68 -42.86 37.69
C LYS A 135 12.24 -44.08 36.87
N ARG A 136 13.13 -44.66 36.07
CA ARG A 136 12.91 -45.99 35.49
C ARG A 136 13.08 -46.99 36.64
N HIS A 137 11.99 -47.62 37.08
CA HIS A 137 12.11 -48.82 37.88
C HIS A 137 12.68 -49.91 36.97
N VAL A 138 13.98 -50.18 37.11
CA VAL A 138 14.60 -51.37 36.53
C VAL A 138 14.41 -52.46 37.57
N SER A 139 13.42 -53.33 37.36
CA SER A 139 13.34 -54.61 38.05
C SER A 139 14.52 -55.45 37.54
N ALA A 140 15.47 -55.77 38.42
CA ALA A 140 16.50 -56.77 38.16
C ALA A 140 15.84 -58.17 38.15
N ASN A 141 16.21 -58.98 37.17
CA ASN A 141 15.89 -60.40 37.10
C ASN A 141 16.60 -61.18 38.22
#